data_AF-A0A2Z6P1P4-F1
#
_entry.id   AF-A0A2Z6P1P4-F1
#
_cell.length_a   1.000
_cell.length_b   1.000
_cell.length_c   1.000
_cell.angle_alpha   90.00
_cell.angle_beta   90.00
_cell.angle_gamma   90.00
#
_symmetry.space_group_name_H-M   'P 1'
#
loop_
_entity.id
_entity.type
_entity.pdbx_description
1 polymer ?
#
loop_
_entity_poly.entity_id
_entity_poly.type
_entity_poly.pdbx_seq_one_letter_code
_entity_poly.pdbx_strand_id
1 'polypeptide(L)'
;MHSSRVSSFQDAVGGAMAIVQSSPATWQSSLLSNFLIFLLGSPLLVTGLSFSGIVAAFLLGTLTWRAFGSSGFLLVATYFIIGTAATKVKMAQKTEQGIAEKKRGRRGPGSVIGSSAAGCICAFLTIFEVGGAAYLQLWRLGFVASFCTKLSDTVSSEIGKAYGKITYLVTSFKVVPRGTEGAVSVEGTLAGILASVLLAFVSFLLGEVFPNF
;
A
#
# COMPACT_ATOMS: atom_id res chain seq x y z
N MET A 1 14.42 13.53 44.37
CA MET A 1 13.76 12.35 43.74
C MET A 1 13.05 12.64 42.41
N HIS A 2 12.95 13.88 41.93
CA HIS A 2 12.28 14.20 40.64
C HIS A 2 13.21 14.13 39.41
N SER A 3 14.54 14.30 39.61
CA SER A 3 15.52 14.37 38.51
C SER A 3 15.86 13.02 37.86
N SER A 4 15.77 11.90 38.59
CA SER A 4 16.15 10.57 38.07
C SER A 4 15.10 9.93 37.16
N ARG A 5 13.84 10.39 37.26
CA ARG A 5 12.73 9.88 36.43
C ARG A 5 12.70 10.54 35.05
N VAL A 6 13.11 11.80 34.97
CA VAL A 6 13.20 12.57 33.71
C VAL A 6 14.38 12.09 32.86
N SER A 7 15.53 11.79 33.48
CA SER A 7 16.68 11.21 32.76
C SER A 7 16.34 9.82 32.22
N SER A 8 15.73 8.94 33.04
CA SER A 8 15.32 7.60 32.61
C SER A 8 14.30 7.62 31.45
N PHE A 9 13.41 8.62 31.41
CA PHE A 9 12.48 8.80 30.29
C PHE A 9 13.16 9.34 29.03
N GLN A 10 14.06 10.31 29.17
CA GLN A 10 14.83 10.85 28.03
C GLN A 10 15.79 9.81 27.44
N ASP A 11 16.40 8.97 28.27
CA ASP A 11 17.26 7.86 27.84
C ASP A 11 16.45 6.77 27.15
N ALA A 12 15.23 6.47 27.64
CA ALA A 12 14.32 5.54 27.00
C ALA A 12 13.81 6.07 25.64
N VAL A 13 13.51 7.36 25.55
CA VAL A 13 13.11 8.02 24.29
C VAL A 13 14.30 8.08 23.31
N GLY A 14 15.50 8.39 23.79
CA GLY A 14 16.73 8.38 22.99
C GLY A 14 17.05 6.99 22.45
N GLY A 15 16.96 5.95 23.28
CA GLY A 15 17.12 4.55 22.88
C GLY A 15 16.06 4.11 21.87
N ALA A 16 14.79 4.51 22.08
CA ALA A 16 13.71 4.22 21.13
C ALA A 16 13.95 4.91 19.78
N MET A 17 14.41 6.17 19.77
CA MET A 17 14.74 6.88 18.52
C MET A 17 15.94 6.26 17.81
N ALA A 18 16.98 5.84 18.53
CA ALA A 18 18.13 5.13 17.96
C ALA A 18 17.73 3.77 17.34
N ILE A 19 16.81 3.04 17.96
CA ILE A 19 16.26 1.80 17.42
C ILE A 19 15.46 2.08 16.15
N VAL A 20 14.56 3.08 16.15
CA VAL A 20 13.75 3.47 14.99
C VAL A 20 14.62 3.91 13.80
N GLN A 21 15.77 4.53 14.04
CA GLN A 21 16.70 5.01 13.01
C GLN A 21 17.76 3.97 12.58
N SER A 22 17.71 2.73 13.09
CA SER A 22 18.68 1.69 12.75
C SER A 22 18.76 1.41 11.24
N SER A 23 19.99 1.44 10.71
CA SER A 23 20.32 1.09 9.32
C SER A 23 21.38 -0.02 9.32
N PRO A 24 21.09 -1.23 8.79
CA PRO A 24 19.79 -1.69 8.28
C PRO A 24 18.75 -1.89 9.39
N ALA A 25 17.46 -1.79 9.05
CA ALA A 25 16.37 -1.97 9.99
C ALA A 25 16.38 -3.40 10.58
N THR A 26 16.39 -3.51 11.91
CA THR A 26 16.24 -4.79 12.61
C THR A 26 14.76 -5.20 12.70
N TRP A 27 14.49 -6.46 13.05
CA TRP A 27 13.12 -6.91 13.30
C TRP A 27 12.45 -6.14 14.45
N GLN A 28 13.21 -5.82 15.49
CA GLN A 28 12.72 -5.04 16.64
C GLN A 28 12.37 -3.60 16.25
N SER A 29 13.23 -2.93 15.48
CA SER A 29 12.94 -1.58 15.00
C SER A 29 11.78 -1.54 14.01
N SER A 30 11.66 -2.57 13.17
CA SER A 30 10.54 -2.71 12.23
C SER A 30 9.21 -2.88 12.96
N LEU A 31 9.15 -3.75 13.96
CA LEU A 31 7.95 -3.95 14.77
C LEU A 31 7.57 -2.70 15.56
N LEU A 32 8.54 -2.04 16.20
CA LEU A 32 8.31 -0.84 16.99
C LEU A 32 7.80 0.31 16.11
N SER A 33 8.49 0.60 15.01
CA SER A 33 8.12 1.68 14.08
C SER A 33 6.75 1.44 13.48
N ASN A 34 6.50 0.22 12.99
CA ASN A 34 5.21 -0.15 12.44
C ASN A 34 4.08 -0.07 13.48
N PHE A 35 4.32 -0.48 14.72
CA PHE A 35 3.35 -0.35 15.81
C PHE A 35 2.99 1.10 16.10
N LEU A 36 3.99 1.99 16.21
CA LEU A 36 3.75 3.42 16.42
C LEU A 36 2.95 4.04 15.27
N ILE A 37 3.29 3.69 14.03
CA ILE A 37 2.56 4.19 12.85
C ILE A 37 1.13 3.65 12.82
N PHE A 38 0.90 2.38 13.13
CA PHE A 38 -0.45 1.81 13.19
C PHE A 38 -1.30 2.40 14.30
N LEU A 39 -0.68 2.74 15.44
CA LEU A 39 -1.37 3.41 16.53
C LEU A 39 -1.87 4.79 16.10
N LEU A 40 -0.98 5.59 15.50
CA LEU A 40 -1.29 6.94 14.98
C LEU A 40 -2.26 6.90 13.79
N GLY A 41 -2.08 5.93 12.89
CA GLY A 41 -2.89 5.75 11.67
C GLY A 41 -4.21 5.02 11.89
N SER A 42 -4.50 4.55 13.11
CA SER A 42 -5.70 3.75 13.41
C SER A 42 -7.02 4.37 12.94
N PRO A 43 -7.28 5.69 13.04
CA PRO A 43 -8.53 6.28 12.57
C PRO A 43 -8.70 6.15 11.05
N LEU A 44 -7.60 6.24 10.30
CA LEU A 44 -7.62 6.10 8.85
C LEU A 44 -7.79 4.63 8.45
N LEU A 45 -7.03 3.73 9.10
CA LEU A 45 -7.03 2.29 8.83
C LEU A 45 -8.42 1.67 8.98
N VAL A 46 -9.16 2.01 10.04
CA VAL A 46 -10.51 1.47 10.26
C VAL A 46 -11.52 1.88 9.19
N THR A 47 -11.26 2.99 8.49
CA THR A 47 -12.13 3.46 7.40
C THR A 47 -11.91 2.67 6.10
N GLY A 48 -10.71 2.11 5.90
CA GLY A 48 -10.32 1.40 4.66
C GLY A 48 -10.15 -0.10 4.82
N LEU A 49 -10.02 -0.63 6.04
CA LEU A 49 -9.74 -2.05 6.31
C LEU A 49 -10.74 -2.67 7.30
N SER A 50 -10.99 -3.97 7.14
CA SER A 50 -11.59 -4.79 8.21
C SER A 50 -10.58 -5.06 9.32
N PHE A 51 -11.03 -5.49 10.51
CA PHE A 51 -10.12 -5.86 11.60
C PHE A 51 -9.05 -6.87 11.16
N SER A 52 -9.47 -7.95 10.48
CA SER A 52 -8.55 -8.92 9.87
C SER A 52 -7.66 -8.33 8.76
N GLY A 53 -8.13 -7.30 8.06
CA GLY A 53 -7.31 -6.54 7.10
C GLY A 53 -6.23 -5.69 7.78
N ILE A 54 -6.51 -5.13 8.97
CA ILE A 54 -5.54 -4.39 9.77
C ILE A 54 -4.43 -5.34 10.26
N VAL A 55 -4.77 -6.54 10.71
CA VAL A 55 -3.77 -7.55 11.11
C VAL A 55 -2.88 -7.93 9.93
N ALA A 56 -3.46 -8.18 8.76
CA ALA A 56 -2.69 -8.48 7.54
C ALA A 56 -1.80 -7.29 7.12
N ALA A 57 -2.32 -6.07 7.19
CA ALA A 57 -1.58 -4.86 6.89
C ALA A 57 -0.44 -4.62 7.89
N PHE A 58 -0.62 -4.97 9.17
CA PHE A 58 0.44 -4.88 10.17
C PHE A 58 1.60 -5.81 9.83
N LEU A 59 1.32 -7.08 9.49
CA LEU A 59 2.37 -8.01 9.08
C LEU A 59 3.10 -7.53 7.82
N LEU A 60 2.37 -7.03 6.83
CA LEU A 60 2.93 -6.43 5.63
C LEU A 60 3.81 -5.21 5.94
N GLY A 61 3.35 -4.32 6.83
CA GLY A 61 4.06 -3.12 7.25
C GLY A 61 5.40 -3.46 7.90
N THR A 62 5.41 -4.45 8.80
CA THR A 62 6.64 -4.96 9.44
C THR A 62 7.61 -5.52 8.42
N LEU A 63 7.13 -6.34 7.48
CA LEU A 63 7.97 -6.95 6.45
C LEU A 63 8.55 -5.89 5.49
N THR A 64 7.72 -4.92 5.11
CA THR A 64 8.11 -3.80 4.23
C THR A 64 9.17 -2.94 4.90
N TRP A 65 8.97 -2.57 6.17
CA TRP A 65 9.95 -1.79 6.93
C TRP A 65 11.27 -2.55 7.06
N ARG A 66 11.22 -3.86 7.31
CA ARG A 66 12.42 -4.70 7.42
C ARG A 66 13.21 -4.78 6.13
N ALA A 67 12.53 -4.83 4.98
CA ALA A 67 13.16 -4.99 3.67
C ALA A 67 13.61 -3.65 3.05
N PHE A 68 12.77 -2.61 3.16
CA PHE A 68 12.90 -1.37 2.40
C PHE A 68 12.90 -0.12 3.28
N GLY A 69 12.78 -0.26 4.61
CA GLY A 69 12.82 0.86 5.55
C GLY A 69 11.59 1.76 5.49
N SER A 70 11.78 3.01 5.91
CA SER A 70 10.72 4.02 5.97
C SER A 70 10.22 4.43 4.58
N SER A 71 11.09 4.46 3.58
CA SER A 71 10.74 4.81 2.19
C SER A 71 9.78 3.79 1.58
N GLY A 72 10.08 2.49 1.68
CA GLY A 72 9.16 1.44 1.23
C GLY A 72 7.83 1.46 1.99
N PHE A 73 7.86 1.75 3.29
CA PHE A 73 6.64 1.88 4.09
C PHE A 73 5.77 3.05 3.63
N LEU A 74 6.36 4.22 3.40
CA LEU A 74 5.66 5.42 2.90
C LEU A 74 5.02 5.19 1.53
N LEU A 75 5.66 4.39 0.67
CA LEU A 75 5.07 3.97 -0.61
C LEU A 75 3.79 3.17 -0.40
N VAL A 76 3.81 2.17 0.50
CA VAL A 76 2.63 1.35 0.83
C VAL A 76 1.53 2.18 1.49
N ALA A 77 1.91 3.12 2.36
CA ALA A 77 0.97 4.06 2.97
C ALA A 77 0.28 4.95 1.92
N THR A 78 1.05 5.46 0.95
CA THR A 78 0.53 6.27 -0.16
C THR A 78 -0.43 5.45 -1.03
N TYR A 79 -0.06 4.22 -1.38
CA TYR A 79 -0.95 3.26 -2.05
C TYR A 79 -2.27 3.08 -1.28
N PHE A 80 -2.20 2.89 0.03
CA PHE A 80 -3.37 2.67 0.87
C PHE A 80 -4.29 3.90 0.90
N ILE A 81 -3.72 5.10 1.06
CA ILE A 81 -4.46 6.36 1.08
C ILE A 81 -5.19 6.59 -0.24
N ILE A 82 -4.46 6.54 -1.36
CA ILE A 82 -5.04 6.79 -2.69
C ILE A 82 -6.06 5.71 -3.04
N GLY A 83 -5.73 4.44 -2.77
CA GLY A 83 -6.64 3.32 -2.99
C GLY A 83 -7.94 3.49 -2.20
N THR A 84 -7.85 3.82 -0.92
CA THR A 84 -9.03 4.05 -0.06
C THR A 84 -9.83 5.28 -0.48
N ALA A 85 -9.16 6.34 -0.94
CA ALA A 85 -9.85 7.51 -1.50
C ALA A 85 -10.64 7.13 -2.76
N ALA A 86 -10.04 6.35 -3.67
CA ALA A 86 -10.69 5.89 -4.89
C ALA A 86 -11.94 5.05 -4.61
N THR A 87 -11.90 4.13 -3.64
CA THR A 87 -13.08 3.33 -3.27
C THR A 87 -14.23 4.20 -2.77
N LYS A 88 -13.95 5.35 -2.17
CA LYS A 88 -14.95 6.29 -1.63
C LYS A 88 -15.53 7.26 -2.66
N VAL A 89 -14.93 7.39 -3.84
CA VAL A 89 -15.45 8.26 -4.92
C VAL A 89 -16.86 7.83 -5.31
N LYS A 90 -17.83 8.77 -5.27
CA LYS A 90 -19.23 8.54 -5.62
C LYS A 90 -19.87 7.31 -4.94
N MET A 91 -19.52 7.07 -3.68
CA MET A 91 -19.98 5.88 -2.96
C MET A 91 -21.51 5.79 -2.87
N ALA A 92 -22.22 6.91 -2.71
CA ALA A 92 -23.70 6.93 -2.67
C ALA A 92 -24.29 6.39 -3.98
N GLN A 93 -23.88 6.96 -5.12
CA GLN A 93 -24.29 6.51 -6.45
C GLN A 93 -23.97 5.03 -6.69
N LYS A 94 -22.75 4.58 -6.34
CA LYS A 94 -22.35 3.19 -6.52
C LYS A 94 -23.19 2.24 -5.65
N THR A 95 -23.62 2.69 -4.47
CA THR A 95 -24.45 1.90 -3.55
C THR A 95 -25.88 1.77 -4.07
N GLU A 96 -26.46 2.85 -4.56
CA GLU A 96 -27.78 2.86 -5.21
C GLU A 96 -27.82 1.96 -6.44
N GLN A 97 -26.73 1.93 -7.21
CA GLN A 97 -26.59 1.09 -8.40
C GLN A 97 -26.19 -0.36 -8.09
N GLY A 98 -25.97 -0.72 -6.82
CA GLY A 98 -25.53 -2.06 -6.42
C GLY A 98 -24.12 -2.47 -6.88
N ILE A 99 -23.34 -1.52 -7.41
CA ILE A 99 -21.98 -1.74 -7.94
C ILE A 99 -20.88 -1.28 -6.96
N ALA A 100 -21.27 -0.81 -5.77
CA ALA A 100 -20.34 -0.41 -4.73
C ALA A 100 -19.44 -1.56 -4.31
N GLU A 101 -18.19 -1.23 -4.00
CA GLU A 101 -17.26 -2.23 -3.50
C GLU A 101 -17.77 -2.83 -2.19
N LYS A 102 -17.62 -4.17 -2.08
CA LYS A 102 -18.14 -4.95 -0.96
C LYS A 102 -17.68 -4.33 0.37
N LYS A 103 -18.56 -4.36 1.38
CA LYS A 103 -18.31 -3.80 2.73
C LYS A 103 -18.04 -2.29 2.75
N ARG A 104 -18.67 -1.51 1.86
CA ARG A 104 -18.54 -0.03 1.76
C ARG A 104 -17.09 0.42 1.54
N GLY A 105 -16.34 -0.31 0.71
CA GLY A 105 -14.94 0.02 0.39
C GLY A 105 -13.91 -0.43 1.44
N ARG A 106 -14.31 -1.18 2.48
CA ARG A 106 -13.39 -1.78 3.45
C ARG A 106 -12.78 -3.06 2.87
N ARG A 107 -11.47 -3.04 2.65
CA ARG A 107 -10.71 -4.18 2.13
C ARG A 107 -10.52 -5.24 3.23
N GLY A 108 -10.89 -6.47 2.90
CA GLY A 108 -10.69 -7.63 3.76
C GLY A 108 -9.28 -8.23 3.64
N PRO A 109 -8.95 -9.24 4.48
CA PRO A 109 -7.63 -9.89 4.48
C PRO A 109 -7.29 -10.51 3.12
N GLY A 110 -8.25 -11.10 2.41
CA GLY A 110 -8.02 -11.63 1.05
C GLY A 110 -7.64 -10.55 0.02
N SER A 111 -8.20 -9.34 0.16
CA SER A 111 -7.83 -8.20 -0.68
C SER A 111 -6.43 -7.70 -0.32
N VAL A 112 -6.08 -7.63 0.96
CA VAL A 112 -4.74 -7.24 1.42
C VAL A 112 -3.70 -8.26 0.95
N ILE A 113 -3.89 -9.54 1.26
CA ILE A 113 -2.99 -10.63 0.87
C ILE A 113 -2.86 -10.70 -0.65
N GLY A 114 -3.97 -10.68 -1.38
CA GLY A 114 -3.95 -10.72 -2.84
C GLY A 114 -3.31 -9.47 -3.48
N SER A 115 -3.31 -8.34 -2.79
CA SER A 115 -2.65 -7.11 -3.25
C SER A 115 -1.18 -7.04 -2.88
N SER A 116 -0.77 -7.69 -1.80
CA SER A 116 0.58 -7.57 -1.27
C SER A 116 1.45 -8.80 -1.49
N ALA A 117 0.91 -9.93 -1.96
CA ALA A 117 1.66 -11.19 -2.08
C ALA A 117 2.97 -11.04 -2.88
N ALA A 118 2.93 -10.45 -4.07
CA ALA A 118 4.12 -10.24 -4.90
C ALA A 118 5.12 -9.28 -4.21
N GLY A 119 4.63 -8.22 -3.57
CA GLY A 119 5.44 -7.32 -2.74
C GLY A 119 6.08 -8.03 -1.54
N CYS A 120 5.35 -8.92 -0.85
CA CYS A 120 5.87 -9.73 0.25
C CYS A 120 6.99 -10.66 -0.23
N ILE A 121 6.81 -11.32 -1.38
CA ILE A 121 7.85 -12.19 -1.97
C ILE A 121 9.10 -11.36 -2.24
N CYS A 122 8.97 -10.19 -2.88
CA CYS A 122 10.09 -9.30 -3.13
C CYS A 122 10.78 -8.86 -1.82
N ALA A 123 10.00 -8.54 -0.78
CA ALA A 123 10.52 -8.17 0.53
C ALA A 123 11.29 -9.34 1.18
N PHE A 124 10.76 -10.57 1.14
CA PHE A 124 11.46 -11.75 1.64
C PHE A 124 12.78 -12.00 0.90
N LEU A 125 12.75 -11.96 -0.44
CA LEU A 125 13.95 -12.16 -1.26
C LEU A 125 15.01 -11.09 -1.02
N THR A 126 14.59 -9.85 -0.74
CA THR A 126 15.48 -8.76 -0.32
C THR A 126 16.10 -9.03 1.06
N ILE A 127 15.30 -9.48 2.04
CA ILE A 127 15.77 -9.75 3.42
C ILE A 127 16.79 -10.88 3.48
N PHE A 128 16.61 -11.92 2.65
CA PHE A 128 17.51 -13.06 2.56
C PHE A 128 18.63 -12.89 1.51
N GLU A 129 18.73 -11.71 0.90
CA GLU A 129 19.75 -11.36 -0.10
C GLU A 129 19.87 -12.38 -1.25
N VAL A 130 18.73 -12.94 -1.67
CA VAL A 130 18.69 -14.02 -2.67
C VAL A 130 19.16 -13.48 -4.02
N GLY A 131 20.21 -14.11 -4.57
CA GLY A 131 20.85 -13.71 -5.84
C GLY A 131 21.97 -12.67 -5.67
N GLY A 132 22.22 -12.17 -4.46
CA GLY A 132 23.26 -11.17 -4.19
C GLY A 132 22.88 -9.75 -4.61
N ALA A 133 23.86 -8.84 -4.55
CA ALA A 133 23.64 -7.40 -4.69
C ALA A 133 22.94 -6.98 -6.00
N ALA A 134 23.24 -7.68 -7.11
CA ALA A 134 22.63 -7.39 -8.40
C ALA A 134 21.10 -7.61 -8.42
N TYR A 135 20.59 -8.56 -7.63
CA TYR A 135 19.16 -8.89 -7.59
C TYR A 135 18.38 -8.07 -6.57
N LEU A 136 19.04 -7.45 -5.58
CA LEU A 136 18.37 -6.58 -4.61
C LEU A 136 17.61 -5.43 -5.28
N GLN A 137 18.19 -4.86 -6.34
CA GLN A 137 17.54 -3.80 -7.11
C GLN A 137 16.34 -4.34 -7.90
N LEU A 138 16.43 -5.56 -8.44
CA LEU A 138 15.31 -6.22 -9.12
C LEU A 138 14.16 -6.51 -8.15
N TRP A 139 14.45 -6.98 -6.93
CA TRP A 139 13.42 -7.22 -5.91
C TRP A 139 12.74 -5.91 -5.48
N ARG A 140 13.52 -4.83 -5.33
CA ARG A 140 12.95 -3.51 -5.03
C ARG A 140 12.06 -2.99 -6.16
N LEU A 141 12.51 -3.10 -7.42
CA LEU A 141 11.69 -2.78 -8.59
C LEU A 141 10.41 -3.62 -8.65
N GLY A 142 10.50 -4.93 -8.39
CA GLY A 142 9.35 -5.83 -8.34
C GLY A 142 8.35 -5.45 -7.25
N PHE A 143 8.84 -5.04 -6.08
CA PHE A 143 8.03 -4.52 -4.99
C PHE A 143 7.26 -3.26 -5.42
N VAL A 144 7.95 -2.25 -5.97
CA VAL A 144 7.33 -1.01 -6.46
C VAL A 144 6.31 -1.30 -7.56
N ALA A 145 6.66 -2.13 -8.54
CA ALA A 145 5.81 -2.50 -9.66
C ALA A 145 4.52 -3.21 -9.19
N SER A 146 4.63 -4.10 -8.19
CA SER A 146 3.48 -4.78 -7.57
C SER A 146 2.46 -3.78 -7.03
N PHE A 147 2.92 -2.79 -6.25
CA PHE A 147 2.01 -1.78 -5.67
C PHE A 147 1.46 -0.81 -6.73
N CYS A 148 2.25 -0.42 -7.72
CA CYS A 148 1.78 0.42 -8.83
C CYS A 148 0.67 -0.29 -9.63
N THR A 149 0.85 -1.59 -9.90
CA THR A 149 -0.13 -2.42 -10.60
C THR A 149 -1.43 -2.50 -9.80
N LYS A 150 -1.34 -2.78 -8.50
CA LYS A 150 -2.52 -2.90 -7.62
C LYS A 150 -3.24 -1.58 -7.39
N LEU A 151 -2.50 -0.47 -7.35
CA LEU A 151 -3.12 0.85 -7.30
C LEU A 151 -3.89 1.14 -8.60
N SER A 152 -3.26 0.90 -9.75
CA SER A 152 -3.89 1.07 -11.06
C SER A 152 -5.17 0.25 -11.19
N ASP A 153 -5.14 -1.02 -10.78
CA ASP A 153 -6.31 -1.92 -10.80
C ASP A 153 -7.47 -1.38 -9.94
N THR A 154 -7.17 -0.91 -8.73
CA THR A 154 -8.19 -0.30 -7.87
C THR A 154 -8.72 1.01 -8.49
N VAL A 155 -7.84 1.94 -8.84
CA VAL A 155 -8.26 3.27 -9.28
C VAL A 155 -9.01 3.17 -10.61
N SER A 156 -8.56 2.32 -11.53
CA SER A 156 -9.24 2.09 -12.80
C SER A 156 -10.65 1.54 -12.62
N SER A 157 -10.82 0.52 -11.78
CA SER A 157 -12.13 -0.07 -11.54
C SER A 157 -13.07 0.88 -10.78
N GLU A 158 -12.58 1.61 -9.78
CA GLU A 158 -13.39 2.53 -8.98
C GLU A 158 -13.80 3.79 -9.77
N ILE A 159 -12.87 4.39 -10.52
CA ILE A 159 -13.16 5.53 -11.38
C ILE A 159 -14.02 5.11 -12.58
N GLY A 160 -13.78 3.93 -13.16
CA GLY A 160 -14.61 3.36 -14.21
C GLY A 160 -16.05 3.15 -13.78
N LYS A 161 -16.28 2.62 -12.57
CA LYS A 161 -17.63 2.52 -11.97
C LYS A 161 -18.27 3.89 -11.75
N ALA A 162 -17.49 4.86 -11.28
CA ALA A 162 -17.97 6.19 -10.91
C ALA A 162 -18.27 7.11 -12.12
N TYR A 163 -17.52 6.97 -13.21
CA TYR A 163 -17.54 7.92 -14.33
C TYR A 163 -17.62 7.28 -15.72
N GLY A 164 -17.25 6.01 -15.88
CA GLY A 164 -16.98 5.40 -17.19
C GLY A 164 -18.18 5.42 -18.14
N LYS A 165 -18.15 6.19 -19.23
CA LYS A 165 -19.33 6.41 -20.08
C LYS A 165 -19.81 5.15 -20.78
N ILE A 166 -18.86 4.47 -21.42
CA ILE A 166 -19.06 3.23 -22.16
C ILE A 166 -18.07 2.21 -21.58
N THR A 167 -18.58 1.04 -21.25
CA THR A 167 -17.81 -0.06 -20.68
C THR A 167 -17.82 -1.26 -21.63
N TYR A 168 -16.67 -1.87 -21.84
CA TYR A 168 -16.47 -3.01 -22.72
C TYR A 168 -16.00 -4.21 -21.92
N LEU A 169 -16.53 -5.40 -22.22
CA LEU A 169 -16.02 -6.63 -21.62
C LEU A 169 -14.75 -7.07 -22.34
N VAL A 170 -13.62 -7.19 -21.63
CA VAL A 170 -12.29 -7.46 -22.24
C VAL A 170 -12.27 -8.74 -23.08
N THR A 171 -13.04 -9.77 -22.71
CA THR A 171 -13.03 -11.07 -23.40
C THR A 171 -13.82 -11.09 -24.70
N SER A 172 -14.83 -10.22 -24.86
CA SER A 172 -15.74 -10.24 -26.01
C SER A 172 -15.84 -8.91 -26.75
N PHE A 173 -15.23 -7.86 -26.21
CA PHE A 173 -15.33 -6.47 -26.66
C PHE A 173 -16.76 -5.94 -26.82
N LYS A 174 -17.75 -6.63 -26.21
CA LYS A 174 -19.13 -6.17 -26.20
C LYS A 174 -19.33 -5.06 -25.18
N VAL A 175 -20.20 -4.11 -25.52
CA VAL A 175 -20.65 -3.09 -24.58
C VAL A 175 -21.46 -3.77 -23.48
N VAL A 176 -21.05 -3.56 -22.23
CA VAL A 176 -21.71 -4.11 -21.04
C VAL A 176 -22.01 -2.99 -20.05
N PRO A 177 -22.97 -3.17 -19.12
CA PRO A 177 -23.23 -2.20 -18.07
C PRO A 177 -22.00 -1.88 -17.20
N ARG A 178 -21.97 -0.70 -16.59
CA ARG A 178 -20.91 -0.33 -15.65
C ARG A 178 -20.95 -1.23 -14.42
N GLY A 179 -19.78 -1.57 -13.90
CA GLY A 179 -19.65 -2.45 -12.74
C GLY A 179 -19.82 -3.94 -13.05
N THR A 180 -20.00 -4.32 -14.33
CA THR A 180 -19.83 -5.71 -14.75
C THR A 180 -18.38 -6.15 -14.50
N GLU A 181 -18.20 -7.32 -13.90
CA GLU A 181 -16.89 -7.90 -13.64
C GLU A 181 -16.09 -8.06 -14.95
N GLY A 182 -14.84 -7.59 -14.96
CA GLY A 182 -13.98 -7.59 -16.15
C GLY A 182 -14.32 -6.54 -17.21
N ALA A 183 -15.24 -5.61 -16.93
CA ALA A 183 -15.53 -4.49 -17.81
C ALA A 183 -14.49 -3.36 -17.66
N VAL A 184 -14.06 -2.80 -18.78
CA VAL A 184 -13.11 -1.68 -18.86
C VAL A 184 -13.76 -0.46 -19.48
N SER A 185 -13.36 0.73 -19.03
CA SER A 185 -13.78 2.02 -19.59
C SER A 185 -12.56 2.89 -19.85
N VAL A 186 -12.67 3.83 -20.78
CA VAL A 186 -11.57 4.76 -21.09
C VAL A 186 -11.21 5.61 -19.87
N GLU A 187 -12.22 6.11 -19.15
CA GLU A 187 -12.04 6.92 -17.95
C GLU A 187 -11.35 6.14 -16.83
N GLY A 188 -11.75 4.87 -16.62
CA GLY A 188 -11.06 3.98 -15.68
C GLY A 188 -9.62 3.74 -16.09
N THR A 189 -9.37 3.34 -17.35
CA THR A 189 -8.01 3.07 -17.84
C THR A 189 -7.08 4.26 -17.69
N LEU A 190 -7.51 5.46 -18.08
CA LEU A 190 -6.72 6.68 -17.92
C LEU A 190 -6.44 6.98 -16.44
N ALA A 191 -7.42 6.81 -15.56
CA ALA A 191 -7.23 7.00 -14.14
C ALA A 191 -6.26 5.98 -13.52
N GLY A 192 -6.30 4.73 -13.98
CA GLY A 192 -5.36 3.68 -13.59
C GLY A 192 -3.92 4.02 -13.99
N ILE A 193 -3.72 4.47 -15.24
CA ILE A 193 -2.41 4.92 -15.75
C ILE A 193 -1.89 6.10 -14.92
N LEU A 194 -2.72 7.11 -14.66
CA LEU A 194 -2.32 8.25 -13.85
C LEU A 194 -1.96 7.84 -12.42
N ALA A 195 -2.69 6.90 -11.84
CA ALA A 195 -2.43 6.40 -10.49
C ALA A 195 -1.12 5.62 -10.39
N SER A 196 -0.80 4.75 -11.35
CA SER A 196 0.48 4.02 -11.37
C SER A 196 1.65 4.97 -11.62
N VAL A 197 1.52 5.93 -12.54
CA VAL A 197 2.54 6.96 -12.77
C VAL A 197 2.80 7.79 -11.51
N LEU A 198 1.74 8.21 -10.83
CA LEU A 198 1.87 8.97 -9.59
C LEU A 198 2.58 8.16 -8.50
N LEU A 199 2.23 6.88 -8.31
CA LEU A 199 2.88 6.05 -7.29
C LEU A 199 4.34 5.74 -7.65
N ALA A 200 4.64 5.51 -8.94
CA ALA A 200 6.01 5.37 -9.42
C ALA A 200 6.82 6.65 -9.21
N PHE A 201 6.21 7.83 -9.41
CA PHE A 201 6.85 9.11 -9.13
C PHE A 201 7.10 9.32 -7.64
N VAL A 202 6.16 8.95 -6.76
CA VAL A 202 6.40 8.94 -5.31
C VAL A 202 7.54 8.00 -4.94
N SER A 203 7.59 6.81 -5.54
CA SER A 203 8.69 5.86 -5.35
C SER A 203 10.04 6.44 -5.77
N PHE A 204 10.08 7.18 -6.89
CA PHE A 204 11.26 7.91 -7.33
C PHE A 204 11.71 8.96 -6.31
N LEU A 205 10.78 9.80 -5.82
CA LEU A 205 11.09 10.84 -4.82
C LEU A 205 11.58 10.25 -3.48
N LEU A 206 11.12 9.06 -3.12
CA LEU A 206 11.53 8.34 -1.92
C LEU A 206 12.87 7.60 -2.09
N GLY A 207 13.49 7.64 -3.28
CA GLY A 207 14.78 7.00 -3.54
C GLY A 207 14.72 5.48 -3.69
N GLU A 208 13.54 4.90 -3.97
CA GLU A 208 13.39 3.44 -4.10
C GLU A 208 13.89 2.90 -5.46
N VAL A 209 13.97 3.75 -6.49
CA VAL A 209 14.26 3.30 -7.87
C VAL A 209 15.67 3.70 -8.33
N PHE A 210 16.35 4.60 -7.62
CA PHE A 210 17.68 5.08 -8.01
C PHE A 210 18.80 4.44 -7.17
N PRO A 211 19.88 3.97 -7.82
CA PRO A 211 21.14 3.74 -7.13
C PRO A 211 21.68 5.09 -6.65
N ASN A 212 22.10 5.16 -5.39
CA ASN A 212 23.15 6.11 -5.04
C ASN A 212 24.38 5.68 -5.85
N PHE A 213 24.69 6.42 -6.92
CA PHE A 213 25.98 6.31 -7.62
C PHE A 213 27.07 6.98 -6.81
#